data_AF-A0A7V4QCR2-F1
#
_entry.id   AF-A0A7V4QCR2-F1
#
_cell.length_a   1.000
_cell.length_b   1.000
_cell.length_c   1.000
_cell.angle_alpha   90.00
_cell.angle_beta   90.00
_cell.angle_gamma   90.00
#
_symmetry.space_group_name_H-M   'P 1'
#
loop_
_entity.id
_entity.type
_entity.pdbx_description
1 polymer ?
#
loop_
_entity_poly.entity_id
_entity_poly.type
_entity_poly.pdbx_seq_one_letter_code
_entity_poly.pdbx_strand_id
1 'polypeptide(L)'
;IKTIIEKPNFADILLDRVSKVLFAKHQDLLEAALLGKDEPKLNELLMDESIKVLDEEHFVSDLKKLTARYLESAKNIIRSKSDLSSEQKSFWLRRINELQLDFRAGKFVTIDEELEKLL
;
A
#
# COMPACT_ATOMS: atom_id res chain seq x y z
N ILE A 1 -0.58 -8.40 -6.13
CA ILE A 1 -1.91 -9.02 -6.26
C ILE A 1 -1.80 -10.42 -6.86
N LYS A 2 -1.26 -10.61 -8.09
CA LYS A 2 -1.05 -11.94 -8.69
C LYS A 2 -0.35 -12.94 -7.75
N THR A 3 0.76 -12.53 -7.12
CA THR A 3 1.47 -13.34 -6.11
C THR A 3 0.59 -13.77 -4.95
N ILE A 4 -0.36 -12.94 -4.50
CA ILE A 4 -1.24 -13.25 -3.37
C ILE A 4 -2.29 -14.29 -3.78
N ILE A 5 -2.79 -14.23 -5.02
CA ILE A 5 -3.74 -15.20 -5.54
C ILE A 5 -3.08 -16.59 -5.67
N GLU A 6 -1.87 -16.62 -6.22
CA GLU A 6 -1.10 -17.85 -6.48
C GLU A 6 -0.43 -18.42 -5.21
N LYS A 7 -0.11 -17.56 -4.25
CA LYS A 7 0.50 -17.90 -2.95
C LYS A 7 -0.29 -17.23 -1.81
N PRO A 8 -1.44 -17.79 -1.40
CA PRO A 8 -2.30 -17.20 -0.37
C PRO A 8 -1.62 -16.97 0.97
N ASN A 9 -0.59 -17.75 1.32
CA ASN A 9 0.22 -17.55 2.53
C ASN A 9 0.97 -16.20 2.54
N PHE A 10 1.10 -15.53 1.40
CA PHE A 10 1.69 -14.18 1.34
C PHE A 10 0.66 -13.09 1.68
N ALA A 11 -0.63 -13.44 1.81
CA ALA A 11 -1.66 -12.53 2.30
C ALA A 11 -1.37 -12.10 3.75
N ASP A 12 -0.92 -13.02 4.61
CA ASP A 12 -0.57 -12.70 5.99
C ASP A 12 0.63 -11.73 6.04
N ILE A 13 1.65 -11.99 5.22
CA ILE A 13 2.81 -11.08 5.04
C ILE A 13 2.36 -9.70 4.55
N LEU A 14 1.32 -9.61 3.72
CA LEU A 14 0.76 -8.33 3.31
C LEU A 14 0.08 -7.65 4.50
N LEU A 15 -0.88 -8.32 5.13
CA LEU A 15 -1.73 -7.76 6.17
C LEU A 15 -0.94 -7.31 7.40
N ASP A 16 0.12 -8.04 7.76
CA ASP A 16 0.99 -7.71 8.89
C ASP A 16 1.91 -6.51 8.62
N ARG A 17 2.19 -6.22 7.34
CA ARG A 17 3.28 -5.30 6.97
C ARG A 17 2.81 -4.00 6.33
N VAL A 18 1.61 -4.01 5.75
CA VAL A 18 1.16 -2.93 4.87
C VAL A 18 -0.37 -2.78 4.89
N SER A 19 -0.84 -1.54 5.06
CA SER A 19 -2.26 -1.23 4.97
C SER A 19 -2.77 -1.37 3.52
N LYS A 20 -4.02 -1.84 3.34
CA LYS A 20 -4.66 -2.05 2.01
C LYS A 20 -4.70 -0.77 1.17
N VAL A 21 -4.70 0.39 1.82
CA VAL A 21 -4.70 1.73 1.22
C VAL A 21 -3.49 1.96 0.30
N LEU A 22 -2.39 1.25 0.55
CA LEU A 22 -1.17 1.33 -0.26
C LEU A 22 -1.39 0.88 -1.72
N PHE A 23 -2.46 0.14 -1.98
CA PHE A 23 -2.81 -0.31 -3.31
C PHE A 23 -3.64 0.71 -4.10
N ALA A 24 -4.07 1.82 -3.48
CA ALA A 24 -4.77 2.95 -4.09
C ALA A 24 -5.76 2.51 -5.20
N LYS A 25 -5.38 2.65 -6.48
CA LYS A 25 -6.19 2.32 -7.66
C LYS A 25 -6.54 0.83 -7.82
N HIS A 26 -5.88 -0.05 -7.08
CA HIS A 26 -6.08 -1.50 -7.11
C HIS A 26 -6.59 -2.04 -5.78
N GLN A 27 -7.11 -1.19 -4.89
CA GLN A 27 -7.67 -1.61 -3.61
C GLN A 27 -8.82 -2.62 -3.80
N ASP A 28 -9.79 -2.31 -4.67
CA ASP A 28 -10.92 -3.20 -4.97
C ASP A 28 -10.44 -4.56 -5.51
N LEU A 29 -9.43 -4.53 -6.38
CA LEU A 29 -8.85 -5.72 -6.98
C LEU A 29 -8.10 -6.56 -5.94
N LEU A 30 -7.36 -5.92 -5.02
CA LEU A 30 -6.72 -6.61 -3.90
C LEU A 30 -7.75 -7.21 -2.95
N GLU A 31 -8.82 -6.47 -2.64
CA GLU A 31 -9.89 -6.96 -1.77
C GLU A 31 -10.61 -8.16 -2.40
N ALA A 32 -10.93 -8.10 -3.69
CA ALA A 32 -11.48 -9.23 -4.43
C ALA A 32 -10.55 -10.46 -4.37
N ALA A 33 -9.24 -10.25 -4.54
CA ALA A 33 -8.25 -11.32 -4.43
C ALA A 33 -8.19 -11.93 -3.02
N LEU A 34 -8.23 -11.11 -1.96
CA LEU A 34 -8.20 -11.57 -0.57
C LEU A 34 -9.49 -12.29 -0.16
N LEU A 35 -10.63 -11.90 -0.71
CA LEU A 35 -11.94 -12.51 -0.46
C LEU A 35 -12.21 -13.74 -1.35
N GLY A 36 -11.30 -14.06 -2.28
CA GLY A 36 -11.49 -15.15 -3.25
C GLY A 36 -12.69 -14.93 -4.17
N LYS A 37 -13.03 -13.66 -4.48
CA LYS A 37 -14.12 -13.34 -5.41
C LYS A 37 -13.70 -13.62 -6.84
N ASP A 38 -14.61 -14.16 -7.64
CA ASP A 38 -14.41 -14.31 -9.08
C ASP A 38 -14.72 -12.97 -9.77
N GLU A 39 -13.66 -12.31 -10.26
CA GLU A 39 -13.74 -11.01 -10.93
C GLU A 39 -12.99 -11.10 -12.27
N PRO A 40 -13.56 -10.63 -13.39
CA PRO A 40 -12.92 -10.72 -14.71
C PRO A 40 -11.51 -10.13 -14.73
N LYS A 41 -11.28 -9.03 -14.01
CA LYS A 41 -9.97 -8.37 -13.90
C LYS A 41 -8.92 -9.23 -13.17
N LEU A 42 -9.34 -10.10 -12.25
CA LEU A 42 -8.42 -11.04 -11.60
C LEU A 42 -8.01 -12.15 -12.56
N ASN A 43 -8.96 -12.64 -13.36
CA ASN A 43 -8.66 -13.64 -14.39
C ASN A 43 -7.72 -13.08 -15.47
N GLU A 44 -7.94 -11.85 -15.92
CA GLU A 44 -7.00 -11.14 -16.81
C GLU A 44 -5.59 -11.05 -16.20
N LEU A 45 -5.50 -10.67 -14.92
CA LEU A 45 -4.22 -10.58 -14.21
C LEU A 45 -3.50 -11.93 -14.09
N LEU A 46 -4.24 -13.01 -13.87
CA LEU A 46 -3.69 -14.37 -13.80
C LEU A 46 -3.15 -14.82 -15.15
N MET A 47 -3.87 -14.51 -16.23
CA MET A 47 -3.49 -14.86 -17.60
C MET A 47 -2.31 -14.03 -18.16
N ASP A 48 -2.02 -12.86 -17.58
CA ASP A 48 -0.91 -12.02 -18.03
C ASP A 48 0.46 -12.63 -17.66
N GLU A 49 1.09 -13.30 -18.63
CA GLU A 49 2.41 -13.93 -18.49
C GLU A 49 3.56 -12.94 -18.26
N SER A 50 3.37 -11.64 -18.56
CA SER A 50 4.37 -10.62 -18.29
C SER A 50 4.54 -10.36 -16.79
N ILE A 51 3.50 -10.64 -16.00
CA ILE A 51 3.49 -10.47 -14.55
C ILE A 51 3.92 -11.77 -13.88
N LYS A 52 5.12 -11.76 -13.31
CA LYS A 52 5.71 -12.92 -12.62
C LYS A 52 5.20 -13.05 -11.19
N VAL A 53 4.93 -14.28 -10.78
CA VAL A 53 4.71 -14.63 -9.37
C VAL A 53 6.02 -14.49 -8.62
N LEU A 54 6.02 -13.69 -7.56
CA LEU A 54 7.22 -13.38 -6.79
C LEU A 54 7.51 -14.48 -5.76
N ASP A 55 8.79 -14.67 -5.43
CA ASP A 55 9.19 -15.32 -4.18
C ASP A 55 9.04 -14.33 -3.00
N GLU A 56 9.33 -14.80 -1.79
CA GLU A 56 9.14 -13.99 -0.58
C GLU A 56 10.07 -12.77 -0.56
N GLU A 57 11.33 -12.93 -0.92
CA GLU A 57 12.31 -11.84 -0.91
C GLU A 57 11.89 -10.72 -1.88
N HIS A 58 11.53 -11.07 -3.11
CA HIS A 58 11.07 -10.12 -4.11
C HIS A 58 9.72 -9.51 -3.74
N PHE A 59 8.80 -10.29 -3.17
CA PHE A 59 7.50 -9.80 -2.69
C PHE A 59 7.68 -8.75 -1.61
N VAL A 60 8.47 -9.05 -0.58
CA VAL A 60 8.77 -8.10 0.51
C VAL A 60 9.49 -6.86 0.00
N SER A 61 10.44 -7.02 -0.93
CA SER A 61 11.14 -5.90 -1.57
C SER A 61 10.19 -4.96 -2.31
N ASP A 62 9.24 -5.51 -3.07
CA ASP A 62 8.27 -4.72 -3.80
C ASP A 62 7.23 -4.07 -2.89
N LEU A 63 6.79 -4.73 -1.81
CA LEU A 63 5.97 -4.09 -0.78
C LEU A 63 6.68 -2.90 -0.12
N LYS A 64 7.99 -3.02 0.14
CA LYS A 64 8.80 -1.91 0.65
C LYS A 64 8.81 -0.75 -0.35
N LYS A 65 9.05 -1.01 -1.64
CA LYS A 65 9.02 0.04 -2.67
C LYS A 65 7.64 0.70 -2.77
N LEU A 66 6.57 -0.09 -2.71
CA LEU A 66 5.19 0.41 -2.75
C LEU A 66 4.92 1.35 -1.57
N THR A 67 5.29 0.92 -0.35
CA THR A 67 5.15 1.71 0.87
C THR A 67 5.92 3.03 0.78
N ALA A 68 7.17 2.99 0.33
CA ALA A 68 7.99 4.17 0.17
C ALA A 68 7.38 5.17 -0.82
N ARG A 69 6.91 4.69 -1.97
CA ARG A 69 6.23 5.52 -2.98
C ARG A 69 4.96 6.13 -2.44
N TYR A 70 4.15 5.35 -1.74
CA TYR A 70 2.93 5.84 -1.13
C TYR A 70 3.19 6.95 -0.12
N LEU A 71 4.14 6.78 0.80
CA LEU A 71 4.46 7.81 1.80
C LEU A 71 4.92 9.12 1.13
N GLU A 72 5.63 9.04 0.00
CA GLU A 72 6.00 10.23 -0.76
C GLU A 72 4.80 10.88 -1.46
N SER A 73 3.93 10.07 -2.08
CA SER A 73 2.66 10.55 -2.64
C SER A 73 1.79 11.21 -1.58
N ALA A 74 1.71 10.64 -0.38
CA ALA A 74 0.96 11.18 0.74
C ALA A 74 1.42 12.59 1.13
N LYS A 75 2.73 12.84 1.18
CA LYS A 75 3.26 14.19 1.45
C LYS A 75 2.82 15.19 0.38
N ASN A 76 2.83 14.77 -0.88
CA ASN A 76 2.42 15.63 -1.98
C ASN A 76 0.92 15.94 -1.94
N ILE A 77 0.08 14.96 -1.61
CA ILE A 77 -1.36 15.16 -1.39
C ILE A 77 -1.60 16.18 -0.28
N ILE A 78 -1.01 15.98 0.90
CA ILE A 78 -1.13 16.92 2.04
C ILE A 78 -0.67 18.33 1.68
N ARG A 79 0.44 18.48 0.94
CA ARG A 79 0.92 19.80 0.47
C ARG A 79 -0.11 20.49 -0.42
N SER A 80 -0.72 19.74 -1.34
CA SER A 80 -1.68 20.25 -2.32
C SER A 80 -3.08 20.53 -1.77
N LYS A 81 -3.47 19.93 -0.64
CA LYS A 81 -4.80 20.10 -0.04
C LYS A 81 -5.09 21.57 0.31
N SER A 82 -6.11 22.17 -0.29
CA SER A 82 -6.50 23.58 -0.03
C SER A 82 -7.37 23.74 1.22
N ASP A 83 -8.03 22.66 1.64
CA ASP A 83 -8.90 22.54 2.82
C ASP A 83 -8.15 22.49 4.15
N LEU A 84 -6.82 22.28 4.12
CA LEU A 84 -5.98 22.23 5.32
C LEU A 84 -5.29 23.57 5.58
N SER A 85 -5.35 24.02 6.85
CA SER A 85 -4.53 25.14 7.33
C SER A 85 -3.04 24.80 7.28
N SER A 86 -2.19 25.83 7.32
CA SER A 86 -0.73 25.63 7.37
C SER A 86 -0.29 24.78 8.56
N GLU A 87 -0.93 24.98 9.72
CA GLU A 87 -0.64 24.20 10.93
C GLU A 87 -1.04 22.74 10.79
N GLN A 88 -2.23 22.47 10.24
CA GLN A 88 -2.69 21.11 9.95
C GLN A 88 -1.76 20.40 8.96
N LYS A 89 -1.35 21.08 7.89
CA LYS A 89 -0.37 20.53 6.94
C LYS A 89 0.96 20.18 7.61
N SER A 90 1.46 21.06 8.47
CA SER A 90 2.72 20.84 9.19
C SER A 90 2.64 19.62 10.12
N PHE A 91 1.51 19.47 10.82
CA PHE A 91 1.23 18.30 11.66
C PHE A 91 1.24 17.00 10.84
N TRP A 92 0.44 16.92 9.76
CA TRP A 92 0.37 15.71 8.94
C TRP A 92 1.68 15.39 8.23
N LEU A 93 2.42 16.40 7.77
CA LEU A 93 3.74 16.19 7.17
C LEU A 93 4.75 15.66 8.20
N ARG A 94 4.71 16.13 9.45
CA ARG A 94 5.53 15.57 10.53
C ARG A 94 5.17 14.12 10.79
N ARG A 95 3.87 13.81 10.86
CA ARG A 95 3.38 12.44 11.04
C ARG A 95 3.87 11.51 9.93
N ILE A 96 3.76 11.91 8.67
CA ILE A 96 4.27 11.12 7.54
C ILE A 96 5.80 10.97 7.60
N ASN A 97 6.53 11.99 8.04
CA ASN A 97 7.98 11.89 8.22
C ASN A 97 8.37 10.86 9.30
N GLU A 98 7.62 10.80 10.42
CA GLU A 98 7.81 9.78 11.46
C GLU A 98 7.60 8.37 10.89
N LEU A 99 6.51 8.17 10.14
CA LEU A 99 6.25 6.91 9.44
C LEU A 99 7.38 6.54 8.46
N GLN A 100 7.93 7.53 7.72
CA GLN A 100 9.09 7.30 6.84
C GLN A 100 10.35 6.90 7.62
N LEU A 101 10.59 7.46 8.80
CA LEU A 101 11.73 7.10 9.66
C LEU A 101 11.59 5.67 10.19
N ASP A 102 10.42 5.31 10.70
CA ASP A 102 10.14 3.96 11.18
C ASP A 102 10.26 2.93 10.06
N PHE A 103 9.73 3.24 8.87
CA PHE A 103 9.87 2.41 7.68
C PHE A 103 11.35 2.17 7.32
N ARG A 104 12.16 3.23 7.31
CA ARG A 104 13.61 3.14 7.02
C ARG A 104 14.38 2.35 8.07
N ALA A 105 13.91 2.35 9.32
CA ALA A 105 14.46 1.52 10.40
C ALA A 105 14.04 0.04 10.28
N GLY A 106 13.26 -0.32 9.24
CA GLY A 106 12.80 -1.69 9.02
C GLY A 106 11.56 -2.07 9.84
N LYS A 107 10.92 -1.10 10.51
CA LYS A 107 9.67 -1.34 11.22
C LYS A 107 8.50 -1.40 10.25
N PHE A 108 7.47 -2.14 10.63
CA PHE A 108 6.18 -2.07 9.95
C PHE A 108 5.52 -0.74 10.25
N VAL A 109 4.84 -0.21 9.24
CA VAL A 109 4.26 1.12 9.29
C VAL A 109 2.78 0.99 8.95
N THR A 110 1.96 1.38 9.91
CA THR A 110 0.52 1.43 9.76
C THR A 110 0.12 2.88 9.57
N ILE A 111 -0.66 3.13 8.51
CA ILE A 111 -1.28 4.43 8.28
C ILE A 111 -2.51 4.49 9.17
N ASP A 112 -2.61 5.52 10.02
CA ASP A 112 -3.77 5.73 10.85
C ASP A 112 -4.98 6.19 10.02
N GLU A 113 -6.19 5.90 10.52
CA GLU A 113 -7.45 6.12 9.80
C GLU A 113 -7.71 7.60 9.49
N GLU A 114 -7.18 8.51 10.32
CA GLU A 114 -7.31 9.95 10.10
C GLU A 114 -6.45 10.42 8.94
N LEU A 115 -5.20 9.95 8.87
CA LEU A 115 -4.34 10.19 7.72
C LEU A 115 -4.92 9.56 6.46
N GLU A 116 -5.47 8.34 6.54
CA GLU A 116 -6.13 7.66 5.41
C GLU A 116 -7.27 8.50 4.82
N LYS A 117 -8.11 9.14 5.65
CA LYS A 117 -9.20 10.03 5.18
C LYS A 117 -8.72 11.26 4.42
N LEU A 118 -7.44 11.61 4.54
CA LEU A 118 -6.84 12.76 3.88
C LEU A 118 -6.13 12.41 2.57
N LEU A 119 -5.93 11.12 2.28
CA LEU A 119 -5.16 10.61 1.13
C LEU A 119 -6.06 10.13 0.00
#